data_AF-A0A914FCN4-F1
#
_entry.id   AF-A0A914FCN4-F1
#
_cell.length_a   1.000
_cell.length_b   1.000
_cell.length_c   1.000
_cell.angle_alpha   90.00
_cell.angle_beta   90.00
_cell.angle_gamma   90.00
#
_symmetry.space_group_name_H-M   'P 1'
#
loop_
_entity.id
_entity.type
_entity.pdbx_description
1 polymer ?
#
loop_
_entity_poly.entity_id
_entity_poly.type
_entity_poly.pdbx_seq_one_letter_code
_entity_poly.pdbx_strand_id
1 'polypeptide(L)'
;MVEEHGIIITQAAGNFGPIVFTLPEQYSEISDYIFIIGSIFTADVKSKFLYIECLNSVHSYSSKGPLLSGARGVDFVAPGAAITDLPNWDFSKNETSGGTSFAAPNVAGSIACLLSALKAKSIPYSPAMIKMALAKTAFFPEGADKLSFGNGIIQICDAFEFIKTSYNYLPSKLITPILSNNPKQKGILYIQKNKTESKNCSVKIDPTLKLKWILKCESFCGKYFVTHSKTIQNNSFNVKINSKKLEEGSINYAEIYGFDSANPTIGPLFYLPITVICPVDLNFCNEKTVLLKSCLPTYFFLKCPIKAVECSIKITCLDEKKERQITFHYWQLKDPIKRIHDAVDFKFSKEKPVENFSLVRENGQECYEFSLHHQHCIALSFKLEIRFLEKTKNV
;
A
#
# COMPACT_ATOMS: atom_id res chain seq x y z
N MET A 1 21.98 11.19 -10.40
CA MET A 1 21.02 12.29 -10.67
C MET A 1 20.35 12.84 -9.41
N VAL A 2 19.44 12.13 -8.73
CA VAL A 2 18.72 12.69 -7.57
C VAL A 2 19.65 13.06 -6.40
N GLU A 3 20.51 12.13 -5.96
CA GLU A 3 21.44 12.39 -4.87
C GLU A 3 22.53 13.41 -5.23
N GLU A 4 23.02 13.34 -6.47
CA GLU A 4 24.14 14.19 -6.94
C GLU A 4 23.71 15.62 -7.27
N HIS A 5 22.48 15.80 -7.80
CA HIS A 5 22.00 17.10 -8.31
C HIS A 5 20.87 17.69 -7.45
N GLY A 6 20.44 16.99 -6.39
CA GLY A 6 19.37 17.46 -5.49
C GLY A 6 17.99 17.56 -6.15
N ILE A 7 17.73 16.77 -7.19
CA ILE A 7 16.47 16.82 -7.96
C ILE A 7 15.39 16.00 -7.27
N ILE A 8 14.23 16.62 -7.02
CA ILE A 8 13.06 15.93 -6.47
C ILE A 8 12.19 15.40 -7.61
N ILE A 9 11.88 14.11 -7.57
CA ILE A 9 11.05 13.43 -8.58
C ILE A 9 9.78 12.93 -7.89
N THR A 10 8.63 13.37 -8.40
CA THR A 10 7.30 12.87 -8.01
C THR A 10 6.80 11.91 -9.09
N GLN A 11 6.37 10.72 -8.67
CA GLN A 11 5.89 9.66 -9.54
C GLN A 11 4.50 9.21 -9.10
N ALA A 12 3.60 9.05 -10.08
CA ALA A 12 2.29 8.46 -9.83
C ALA A 12 2.43 6.99 -9.42
N ALA A 13 1.71 6.55 -8.38
CA ALA A 13 1.75 5.16 -7.91
C ALA A 13 1.19 4.15 -8.94
N GLY A 14 0.27 4.61 -9.81
CA GLY A 14 -0.42 3.81 -10.81
C GLY A 14 -1.91 3.65 -10.50
N ASN A 15 -2.68 3.27 -11.51
CA ASN A 15 -4.13 3.09 -11.42
C ASN A 15 -4.53 1.60 -11.51
N PHE A 16 -3.77 0.71 -10.85
CA PHE A 16 -3.96 -0.74 -10.91
C PHE A 16 -4.54 -1.34 -9.61
N GLY A 17 -4.97 -0.51 -8.67
CA GLY A 17 -5.75 -0.95 -7.50
C GLY A 17 -7.09 -1.57 -7.91
N PRO A 18 -7.82 -2.21 -6.99
CA PRO A 18 -7.75 -2.06 -5.55
C PRO A 18 -6.92 -3.11 -4.79
N ILE A 19 -6.39 -4.14 -5.45
CA ILE A 19 -5.54 -5.17 -4.83
C ILE A 19 -4.19 -4.59 -4.34
N VAL A 20 -3.56 -5.27 -3.38
CA VAL A 20 -2.21 -4.93 -2.92
C VAL A 20 -1.15 -5.41 -3.93
N PHE A 21 0.11 -4.97 -3.76
CA PHE A 21 1.25 -5.23 -4.68
C PHE A 21 1.21 -4.58 -6.07
N THR A 22 0.30 -3.65 -6.32
CA THR A 22 0.01 -3.13 -7.67
C THR A 22 1.02 -2.13 -8.20
N LEU A 23 1.99 -1.71 -7.39
CA LEU A 23 3.06 -0.83 -7.85
C LEU A 23 4.07 -1.58 -8.72
N PRO A 24 4.57 -0.99 -9.82
CA PRO A 24 5.66 -1.54 -10.62
C PRO A 24 6.91 -1.84 -9.78
N GLU A 25 7.54 -2.99 -10.02
CA GLU A 25 8.74 -3.41 -9.25
C GLU A 25 9.93 -2.48 -9.46
N GLN A 26 10.01 -1.83 -10.63
CA GLN A 26 11.09 -0.90 -10.96
C GLN A 26 11.21 0.21 -9.89
N TYR A 27 10.11 0.59 -9.24
CA TYR A 27 10.14 1.60 -8.18
C TYR A 27 10.99 1.20 -6.97
N SER A 28 11.15 -0.09 -6.68
CA SER A 28 12.08 -0.54 -5.64
C SER A 28 13.54 -0.45 -6.04
N GLU A 29 13.83 -0.57 -7.34
CA GLU A 29 15.18 -0.61 -7.89
C GLU A 29 15.75 0.78 -8.20
N ILE A 30 14.89 1.77 -8.45
CA ILE A 30 15.34 3.10 -8.90
C ILE A 30 15.92 3.93 -7.75
N SER A 31 15.15 4.26 -6.70
CA SER A 31 15.64 5.07 -5.58
C SER A 31 14.58 5.28 -4.49
N ASP A 32 15.01 5.36 -3.22
CA ASP A 32 14.10 5.77 -2.11
C ASP A 32 13.81 7.27 -2.11
N TYR A 33 14.49 8.04 -2.96
CA TYR A 33 14.28 9.49 -3.08
C TYR A 33 13.12 9.87 -4.02
N ILE A 34 12.55 8.91 -4.76
CA ILE A 34 11.34 9.16 -5.55
C ILE A 34 10.15 9.27 -4.61
N PHE A 35 9.27 10.24 -4.86
CA PHE A 35 8.05 10.45 -4.10
C PHE A 35 6.91 9.74 -4.83
N ILE A 36 6.49 8.59 -4.32
CA ILE A 36 5.42 7.80 -4.95
C ILE A 36 4.07 8.24 -4.39
N ILE A 37 3.22 8.79 -5.26
CA ILE A 37 1.99 9.49 -4.89
C ILE A 37 0.74 8.68 -5.26
N GLY A 38 -0.07 8.36 -4.25
CA GLY A 38 -1.42 7.82 -4.40
C GLY A 38 -2.49 8.91 -4.50
N SER A 39 -3.70 8.54 -4.92
CA SER A 39 -4.80 9.47 -5.13
C SER A 39 -5.88 9.31 -4.06
N ILE A 40 -6.40 10.43 -3.53
CA ILE A 40 -7.57 10.46 -2.63
C ILE A 40 -8.72 11.30 -3.19
N PHE A 41 -9.94 10.95 -2.81
CA PHE A 41 -11.13 11.76 -3.04
C PHE A 41 -11.22 12.88 -2.01
N THR A 42 -11.40 14.12 -2.48
CA THR A 42 -11.68 15.28 -1.62
C THR A 42 -13.17 15.61 -1.59
N ALA A 43 -13.56 16.37 -0.56
CA ALA A 43 -14.94 16.81 -0.38
C ALA A 43 -15.47 17.64 -1.55
N ASP A 44 -14.61 18.41 -2.20
CA ASP A 44 -14.99 19.32 -3.29
C ASP A 44 -15.47 18.59 -4.55
N VAL A 45 -15.03 17.34 -4.77
CA VAL A 45 -15.40 16.54 -5.95
C VAL A 45 -16.59 15.60 -5.68
N LYS A 46 -17.07 15.55 -4.43
CA LYS A 46 -18.24 14.75 -4.02
C LYS A 46 -19.50 15.11 -4.81
N SER A 47 -19.66 16.39 -5.19
CA SER A 47 -20.85 16.87 -5.91
C SER A 47 -20.98 16.36 -7.35
N LYS A 48 -19.86 15.99 -8.01
CA LYS A 48 -19.85 15.45 -9.37
C LYS A 48 -19.77 13.93 -9.43
N PHE A 49 -19.10 13.29 -8.47
CA PHE A 49 -19.17 11.85 -8.30
C PHE A 49 -20.34 11.49 -7.38
N LEU A 50 -21.58 11.56 -7.92
CA LEU A 50 -22.87 11.29 -7.25
C LEU A 50 -22.96 9.96 -6.47
N TYR A 51 -21.94 9.11 -6.55
CA TYR A 51 -21.89 7.77 -5.99
C TYR A 51 -20.90 7.62 -4.81
N ILE A 52 -20.10 8.65 -4.51
CA ILE A 52 -19.01 8.59 -3.52
C ILE A 52 -19.40 9.41 -2.29
N GLU A 53 -19.69 8.73 -1.17
CA GLU A 53 -20.11 9.39 0.06
C GLU A 53 -19.00 9.39 1.14
N CYS A 54 -17.98 8.52 1.03
CA CYS A 54 -16.81 8.46 1.93
C CYS A 54 -15.72 9.49 1.55
N LEU A 55 -15.70 10.59 2.31
CA LEU A 55 -14.67 11.62 2.22
C LEU A 55 -13.30 11.09 2.67
N ASN A 56 -12.23 11.59 2.06
CA ASN A 56 -10.84 11.24 2.36
C ASN A 56 -10.52 9.74 2.18
N SER A 57 -11.27 9.04 1.33
CA SER A 57 -10.94 7.66 0.92
C SER A 57 -9.97 7.67 -0.27
N VAL A 58 -9.06 6.69 -0.29
CA VAL A 58 -8.18 6.48 -1.45
C VAL A 58 -9.02 6.03 -2.63
N HIS A 59 -8.69 6.52 -3.83
CA HIS A 59 -9.35 6.06 -5.05
C HIS A 59 -9.19 4.55 -5.18
N SER A 60 -10.28 3.85 -5.49
CA SER A 60 -10.26 2.38 -5.55
C SER A 60 -9.21 1.84 -6.52
N TYR A 61 -9.02 2.51 -7.65
CA TYR A 61 -8.01 2.17 -8.64
C TYR A 61 -6.60 2.62 -8.27
N SER A 62 -6.38 3.46 -7.24
CA SER A 62 -5.02 3.85 -6.85
C SER A 62 -4.25 2.60 -6.43
N SER A 63 -3.08 2.40 -7.04
CA SER A 63 -2.20 1.29 -6.70
C SER A 63 -1.81 1.34 -5.22
N LYS A 64 -1.68 0.16 -4.62
CA LYS A 64 -1.42 -0.05 -3.21
C LYS A 64 -0.18 -0.90 -3.00
N GLY A 65 0.56 -0.56 -1.95
CA GLY A 65 1.67 -1.36 -1.48
C GLY A 65 1.22 -2.69 -0.87
N PRO A 66 2.16 -3.51 -0.40
CA PRO A 66 3.60 -3.25 -0.40
C PRO A 66 4.24 -3.59 -1.77
N LEU A 67 5.52 -3.26 -1.96
CA LEU A 67 6.30 -3.83 -3.07
C LEU A 67 6.82 -5.22 -2.69
N LEU A 68 7.21 -5.97 -3.71
CA LEU A 68 7.81 -7.29 -3.56
C LEU A 68 9.20 -7.27 -2.93
N SER A 69 9.88 -6.11 -2.98
CA SER A 69 11.07 -5.83 -2.19
C SER A 69 10.80 -5.70 -0.67
N GLY A 70 9.52 -5.72 -0.26
CA GLY A 70 9.07 -5.46 1.10
C GLY A 70 8.91 -3.97 1.45
N ALA A 71 9.30 -3.05 0.55
CA ALA A 71 9.09 -1.62 0.73
C ALA A 71 7.59 -1.28 0.82
N ARG A 72 7.24 -0.16 1.47
CA ARG A 72 5.85 0.28 1.60
C ARG A 72 5.19 0.59 0.25
N GLY A 73 5.93 1.18 -0.69
CA GLY A 73 5.44 1.53 -2.01
C GLY A 73 4.88 2.93 -2.11
N VAL A 74 3.66 3.16 -1.62
CA VAL A 74 3.10 4.52 -1.61
C VAL A 74 3.76 5.32 -0.49
N ASP A 75 4.27 6.51 -0.82
CA ASP A 75 4.88 7.40 0.16
C ASP A 75 3.86 8.36 0.77
N PHE A 76 3.03 8.95 -0.08
CA PHE A 76 2.05 9.96 0.28
C PHE A 76 0.82 9.84 -0.60
N VAL A 77 -0.27 10.44 -0.14
CA VAL A 77 -1.47 10.63 -0.95
C VAL A 77 -1.77 12.11 -1.11
N ALA A 78 -2.37 12.45 -2.25
CA ALA A 78 -2.84 13.79 -2.51
C ALA A 78 -4.17 13.76 -3.29
N PRO A 79 -4.90 14.88 -3.30
CA PRO A 79 -6.06 15.03 -4.17
C PRO A 79 -5.69 14.75 -5.62
N GLY A 80 -6.30 13.73 -6.21
CA GLY A 80 -6.07 13.33 -7.61
C GLY A 80 -7.37 13.19 -8.41
N ALA A 81 -8.49 13.63 -7.86
CA ALA A 81 -9.65 14.05 -8.62
C ALA A 81 -9.67 15.57 -8.64
N ALA A 82 -9.70 16.16 -9.83
CA ALA A 82 -9.81 17.60 -10.01
C ALA A 82 -10.79 17.89 -11.15
N ILE A 83 -11.41 19.06 -11.09
CA ILE A 83 -12.06 19.65 -12.27
C ILE A 83 -10.92 20.27 -13.07
N THR A 84 -10.50 19.60 -14.14
CA THR A 84 -9.35 20.04 -14.93
C THR A 84 -9.82 20.75 -16.18
N ASP A 85 -9.10 21.79 -16.57
CA ASP A 85 -9.21 22.35 -17.91
C ASP A 85 -8.63 21.33 -18.90
N LEU A 86 -9.49 20.73 -19.72
CA LEU A 86 -9.07 19.89 -20.83
C LEU A 86 -8.47 20.77 -21.94
N PRO A 87 -7.59 20.22 -22.79
CA PRO A 87 -6.99 20.98 -23.88
C PRO A 87 -8.08 21.60 -24.77
N ASN A 88 -7.86 22.85 -25.21
CA ASN A 88 -8.85 23.68 -25.92
C ASN A 88 -9.53 23.04 -27.16
N TRP A 89 -8.96 21.95 -27.72
CA TRP A 89 -9.55 21.23 -28.85
C TRP A 89 -10.65 20.24 -28.44
N ASP A 90 -10.67 19.85 -27.16
CA ASP A 90 -11.73 19.04 -26.57
C ASP A 90 -12.79 19.98 -26.01
N PHE A 91 -13.91 20.12 -26.72
CA PHE A 91 -14.99 21.07 -26.40
C PHE A 91 -15.80 20.66 -25.15
N SER A 92 -15.40 19.60 -24.44
CA SER A 92 -15.97 19.13 -23.19
C SER A 92 -15.47 20.00 -22.01
N LYS A 93 -16.09 21.16 -21.82
CA LYS A 93 -15.82 22.00 -20.64
C LYS A 93 -16.20 21.23 -19.37
N ASN A 94 -15.24 21.04 -18.45
CA ASN A 94 -15.41 20.49 -17.10
C ASN A 94 -15.63 18.97 -16.95
N GLU A 95 -14.93 18.14 -17.71
CA GLU A 95 -14.87 16.71 -17.39
C GLU A 95 -14.12 16.46 -16.08
N THR A 96 -14.56 15.43 -15.36
CA THR A 96 -13.91 15.01 -14.11
C THR A 96 -13.05 13.82 -14.42
N SER A 97 -11.75 14.07 -14.56
CA SER A 97 -10.74 13.01 -14.68
C SER A 97 -10.09 12.80 -13.31
N GLY A 98 -9.87 11.53 -12.97
CA GLY A 98 -9.28 11.14 -11.70
C GLY A 98 -8.17 10.12 -11.90
N GLY A 99 -7.13 10.21 -11.09
CA GLY A 99 -5.96 9.34 -11.27
C GLY A 99 -4.81 9.74 -10.36
N THR A 100 -3.93 8.77 -10.06
CA THR A 100 -2.62 9.08 -9.47
C THR A 100 -1.81 10.02 -10.38
N SER A 101 -2.12 10.05 -11.68
CA SER A 101 -1.57 10.97 -12.67
C SER A 101 -1.90 12.44 -12.42
N PHE A 102 -2.95 12.76 -11.65
CA PHE A 102 -3.29 14.12 -11.23
C PHE A 102 -2.76 14.43 -9.82
N ALA A 103 -2.71 13.43 -8.95
CA ALA A 103 -2.12 13.57 -7.62
C ALA A 103 -0.61 13.88 -7.69
N ALA A 104 0.14 13.20 -8.57
CA ALA A 104 1.57 13.43 -8.72
C ALA A 104 1.96 14.88 -9.11
N PRO A 105 1.39 15.51 -10.15
CA PRO A 105 1.68 16.91 -10.48
C PRO A 105 1.16 17.89 -9.43
N ASN A 106 0.07 17.57 -8.72
CA ASN A 106 -0.40 18.38 -7.59
C ASN A 106 0.67 18.44 -6.47
N VAL A 107 1.24 17.29 -6.11
CA VAL A 107 2.36 17.22 -5.15
C VAL A 107 3.59 17.93 -5.70
N ALA A 108 3.89 17.80 -6.99
CA ALA A 108 5.04 18.47 -7.62
C ALA A 108 4.94 20.01 -7.49
N GLY A 109 3.78 20.59 -7.82
CA GLY A 109 3.52 22.02 -7.68
C GLY A 109 3.56 22.47 -6.21
N SER A 110 2.99 21.67 -5.32
CA SER A 110 3.02 21.90 -3.87
C SER A 110 4.44 21.94 -3.31
N ILE A 111 5.30 20.99 -3.71
CA ILE A 111 6.72 20.97 -3.35
C ILE A 111 7.45 22.17 -3.97
N ALA A 112 7.13 22.57 -5.22
CA ALA A 112 7.74 23.74 -5.83
C ALA A 112 7.48 25.02 -5.02
N CYS A 113 6.26 25.21 -4.50
CA CYS A 113 5.93 26.31 -3.59
C CYS A 113 6.75 26.24 -2.28
N LEU A 114 6.89 25.06 -1.68
CA LEU A 114 7.72 24.84 -0.49
C LEU A 114 9.18 25.23 -0.75
N LEU A 115 9.75 24.77 -1.86
CA LEU A 115 11.12 25.09 -2.26
C LEU A 115 11.31 26.59 -2.52
N SER A 116 10.33 27.25 -3.13
CA SER A 116 10.34 28.70 -3.34
C SER A 116 10.43 29.45 -2.01
N ALA A 117 9.61 29.06 -1.02
CA ALA A 117 9.63 29.65 0.32
C ALA A 117 10.96 29.43 1.05
N LEU A 118 11.53 28.21 0.98
CA LEU A 118 12.82 27.88 1.59
C LEU A 118 13.96 28.69 0.96
N LYS A 119 13.97 28.82 -0.38
CA LYS A 119 14.95 29.66 -1.10
C LYS A 119 14.82 31.13 -0.73
N ALA A 120 13.60 31.67 -0.65
CA ALA A 120 13.36 33.06 -0.28
C ALA A 120 13.81 33.39 1.15
N LYS A 121 13.83 32.40 2.05
CA LYS A 121 14.32 32.52 3.43
C LYS A 121 15.78 32.07 3.61
N SER A 122 16.47 31.69 2.53
CA SER A 122 17.84 31.18 2.57
C SER A 122 18.04 29.98 3.52
N ILE A 123 17.01 29.12 3.65
CA ILE A 123 17.08 27.92 4.49
C ILE A 123 17.64 26.77 3.65
N PRO A 124 18.71 26.08 4.09
CA PRO A 124 19.25 24.94 3.37
C PRO A 124 18.27 23.77 3.39
N TYR A 125 18.18 23.06 2.27
CA TYR A 125 17.30 21.89 2.14
C TYR A 125 17.97 20.81 1.30
N SER A 126 17.56 19.56 1.52
CA SER A 126 17.90 18.42 0.66
C SER A 126 16.63 17.62 0.34
N PRO A 127 16.62 16.80 -0.73
CA PRO A 127 15.50 15.90 -1.02
C PRO A 127 15.13 14.99 0.16
N ALA A 128 16.10 14.53 0.93
CA ALA A 128 15.88 13.73 2.13
C ALA A 128 15.12 14.53 3.21
N MET A 129 15.58 15.75 3.49
CA MET A 129 14.94 16.64 4.48
C MET A 129 13.50 16.94 4.11
N ILE A 130 13.22 17.21 2.81
CA ILE A 130 11.87 17.45 2.31
C ILE A 130 10.98 16.22 2.50
N LYS A 131 11.49 15.02 2.16
CA LYS A 131 10.73 13.77 2.33
C LYS A 131 10.41 13.48 3.79
N MET A 132 11.38 13.70 4.68
CA MET A 132 11.22 13.49 6.12
C MET A 132 10.27 14.51 6.75
N ALA A 133 10.37 15.78 6.36
CA ALA A 133 9.45 16.83 6.81
C ALA A 133 8.02 16.52 6.41
N LEU A 134 7.78 16.17 5.14
CA LEU A 134 6.46 15.77 4.67
C LEU A 134 5.94 14.51 5.37
N ALA A 135 6.82 13.53 5.64
CA ALA A 135 6.44 12.32 6.39
C ALA A 135 6.02 12.63 7.83
N LYS A 136 6.66 13.61 8.46
CA LYS A 136 6.40 14.03 9.84
C LYS A 136 5.11 14.84 9.99
N THR A 137 4.79 15.67 8.99
CA THR A 137 3.65 16.61 9.05
C THR A 137 2.42 16.11 8.30
N ALA A 138 2.52 14.98 7.59
CA ALA A 138 1.39 14.41 6.87
C ALA A 138 0.21 14.11 7.80
N PHE A 139 -0.98 14.44 7.35
CA PHE A 139 -2.22 14.12 8.05
C PHE A 139 -2.64 12.69 7.69
N PHE A 140 -2.73 11.82 8.71
CA PHE A 140 -3.16 10.44 8.53
C PHE A 140 -4.60 10.29 9.05
N PRO A 141 -5.60 10.02 8.18
CA PRO A 141 -6.98 9.85 8.63
C PRO A 141 -7.15 8.64 9.55
N GLU A 142 -8.03 8.75 10.54
CA GLU A 142 -8.34 7.63 11.43
C GLU A 142 -8.98 6.47 10.66
N GLY A 143 -8.52 5.24 10.94
CA GLY A 143 -8.99 4.03 10.27
C GLY A 143 -8.48 3.82 8.84
N ALA A 144 -7.62 4.73 8.33
CA ALA A 144 -6.95 4.56 7.05
C ALA A 144 -5.87 3.46 7.12
N ASP A 145 -5.66 2.77 6.00
CA ASP A 145 -4.62 1.76 5.90
C ASP A 145 -3.29 2.34 5.41
N LYS A 146 -2.20 1.94 6.05
CA LYS A 146 -0.85 2.46 5.75
C LYS A 146 -0.35 2.08 4.36
N LEU A 147 -0.83 0.96 3.80
CA LEU A 147 -0.41 0.47 2.48
C LEU A 147 -1.00 1.28 1.31
N SER A 148 -2.17 1.90 1.52
CA SER A 148 -2.78 2.81 0.55
C SER A 148 -2.40 4.27 0.79
N PHE A 149 -2.36 4.72 2.04
CA PHE A 149 -2.11 6.13 2.38
C PHE A 149 -0.62 6.49 2.51
N GLY A 150 0.26 5.50 2.67
CA GLY A 150 1.66 5.76 2.97
C GLY A 150 1.81 6.53 4.29
N ASN A 151 2.50 7.66 4.27
CA ASN A 151 2.58 8.56 5.42
C ASN A 151 1.30 9.37 5.67
N GLY A 152 0.39 9.45 4.68
CA GLY A 152 -0.84 10.24 4.76
C GLY A 152 -0.90 11.35 3.71
N ILE A 153 -1.80 12.30 3.95
CA ILE A 153 -2.07 13.46 3.09
C ILE A 153 -1.01 14.54 3.36
N ILE A 154 -0.38 15.04 2.30
CA ILE A 154 0.68 16.07 2.42
C ILE A 154 0.16 17.38 3.03
N GLN A 155 0.94 17.96 3.96
CA GLN A 155 0.68 19.27 4.56
C GLN A 155 1.89 20.18 4.38
N ILE A 156 1.82 21.08 3.39
CA ILE A 156 2.98 21.89 2.97
C ILE A 156 3.32 22.99 3.97
N CYS A 157 2.33 23.69 4.51
CA CYS A 157 2.54 24.77 5.47
C CYS A 157 3.25 24.26 6.74
N ASP A 158 2.77 23.14 7.28
CA ASP A 158 3.35 22.50 8.44
C ASP A 158 4.77 21.98 8.15
N ALA A 159 4.99 21.42 6.96
CA ALA A 159 6.32 20.97 6.54
C ALA A 159 7.33 22.14 6.47
N PHE A 160 6.90 23.30 6.00
CA PHE A 160 7.74 24.51 5.97
C PHE A 160 8.16 24.94 7.38
N GLU A 161 7.20 25.07 8.31
CA GLU A 161 7.51 25.47 9.68
C GLU A 161 8.38 24.43 10.39
N PHE A 162 8.15 23.13 10.15
CA PHE A 162 8.99 22.06 10.69
C PHE A 162 10.45 22.13 10.20
N ILE A 163 10.67 22.35 8.90
CA ILE A 163 12.03 22.47 8.34
C ILE A 163 12.72 23.69 8.93
N LYS A 164 12.03 24.83 8.98
CA LYS A 164 12.55 26.08 9.52
C LYS A 164 13.07 25.94 10.95
N THR A 165 12.42 25.14 11.80
CA THR A 165 12.89 24.91 13.18
C THR A 165 13.94 23.81 13.30
N SER A 166 13.97 22.84 12.37
CA SER A 166 14.66 21.55 12.60
C SER A 166 15.78 21.24 11.62
N TYR A 167 16.03 22.09 10.61
CA TYR A 167 16.96 21.80 9.51
C TYR A 167 18.38 21.41 9.96
N ASN A 168 18.88 21.96 11.07
CA ASN A 168 20.22 21.65 11.61
C ASN A 168 20.39 20.20 12.08
N TYR A 169 19.28 19.52 12.39
CA TYR A 169 19.30 18.18 12.96
C TYR A 169 18.86 17.11 11.96
N LEU A 170 18.34 17.50 10.80
CA LEU A 170 17.91 16.56 9.77
C LEU A 170 19.11 16.08 8.96
N PRO A 171 19.22 14.77 8.69
CA PRO A 171 20.29 14.25 7.84
C PRO A 171 20.08 14.72 6.40
N SER A 172 21.18 15.00 5.70
CA SER A 172 21.13 15.40 4.28
C SER A 172 20.79 14.24 3.34
N LYS A 173 20.96 13.00 3.80
CA LYS A 173 20.69 11.75 3.08
C LYS A 173 19.61 10.92 3.76
N LEU A 174 18.84 10.19 2.97
CA LEU A 174 17.88 9.21 3.48
C LEU A 174 18.63 8.00 4.04
N ILE A 175 18.08 7.46 5.13
CA ILE A 175 18.59 6.26 5.78
C ILE A 175 17.65 5.12 5.42
N THR A 176 18.11 4.22 4.54
CA THR A 176 17.31 3.07 4.11
C THR A 176 17.79 1.81 4.82
N PRO A 177 16.97 1.17 5.66
CA PRO A 177 17.30 -0.14 6.20
C PRO A 177 17.18 -1.21 5.10
N ILE A 178 18.15 -2.11 5.04
CA ILE A 178 18.18 -3.24 4.08
C ILE A 178 18.33 -4.57 4.82
N LEU A 179 17.81 -5.64 4.23
CA LEU A 179 18.00 -6.98 4.79
C LEU A 179 19.43 -7.48 4.56
N SER A 180 20.04 -8.02 5.62
CA SER A 180 21.42 -8.55 5.59
C SER A 180 21.65 -9.59 4.51
N ASN A 181 20.61 -10.38 4.20
CA ASN A 181 20.69 -11.50 3.25
C ASN A 181 20.38 -11.07 1.80
N ASN A 182 19.73 -9.93 1.58
CA ASN A 182 19.40 -9.44 0.25
C ASN A 182 19.33 -7.91 0.24
N PRO A 183 20.36 -7.22 -0.32
CA PRO A 183 20.42 -5.76 -0.32
C PRO A 183 19.33 -5.09 -1.18
N LYS A 184 18.69 -5.83 -2.09
CA LYS A 184 17.53 -5.32 -2.86
C LYS A 184 16.24 -5.24 -2.02
N GLN A 185 16.18 -5.95 -0.89
CA GLN A 185 15.01 -5.93 -0.02
C GLN A 185 15.11 -4.80 1.00
N LYS A 186 14.24 -3.81 0.85
CA LYS A 186 14.14 -2.60 1.69
C LYS A 186 13.10 -2.72 2.80
N GLY A 187 12.48 -3.89 2.90
CA GLY A 187 11.52 -4.22 3.95
C GLY A 187 11.37 -5.73 4.09
N ILE A 188 10.59 -6.15 5.09
CA ILE A 188 10.34 -7.56 5.35
C ILE A 188 8.98 -7.95 4.79
N LEU A 189 8.96 -8.71 3.71
CA LEU A 189 7.78 -9.43 3.26
C LEU A 189 7.85 -10.89 3.76
N TYR A 190 6.79 -11.33 4.44
CA TYR A 190 6.66 -12.72 4.90
C TYR A 190 5.28 -13.27 4.56
N ILE A 191 5.24 -14.25 3.67
CA ILE A 191 4.04 -15.05 3.40
C ILE A 191 4.12 -16.28 4.29
N GLN A 192 3.18 -16.38 5.23
CA GLN A 192 3.11 -17.47 6.19
C GLN A 192 2.85 -18.79 5.46
N LYS A 193 3.77 -19.76 5.62
CA LYS A 193 3.59 -21.12 5.09
C LYS A 193 2.89 -22.03 6.08
N ASN A 194 3.27 -21.91 7.36
CA ASN A 194 2.77 -22.68 8.49
C ASN A 194 2.42 -21.75 9.66
N LYS A 195 1.32 -22.07 10.36
CA LYS A 195 0.81 -21.25 11.48
C LYS A 195 1.78 -21.09 12.65
N THR A 196 2.67 -22.06 12.86
CA THR A 196 3.56 -22.15 14.02
C THR A 196 4.93 -21.51 13.83
N GLU A 197 5.26 -21.09 12.61
CA GLU A 197 6.59 -20.63 12.25
C GLU A 197 6.83 -19.17 12.69
N SER A 198 8.06 -18.88 13.12
CA SER A 198 8.53 -17.51 13.35
C SER A 198 9.71 -17.22 12.44
N LYS A 199 9.72 -16.05 11.81
CA LYS A 199 10.80 -15.63 10.91
C LYS A 199 11.73 -14.66 11.62
N ASN A 200 13.03 -14.94 11.60
CA ASN A 200 14.07 -14.04 12.09
C ASN A 200 14.77 -13.39 10.89
N CYS A 201 14.97 -12.09 10.97
CA CYS A 201 15.63 -11.29 9.95
C CYS A 201 16.70 -10.41 10.61
N SER A 202 17.85 -10.30 9.98
CA SER A 202 18.88 -9.33 10.35
C SER A 202 18.79 -8.15 9.37
N VAL A 203 18.74 -6.94 9.90
CA VAL A 203 18.58 -5.70 9.15
C VAL A 203 19.83 -4.86 9.36
N LYS A 204 20.39 -4.33 8.27
CA LYS A 204 21.52 -3.40 8.26
C LYS A 204 21.03 -2.00 7.93
N ILE A 205 21.67 -1.01 8.53
CA ILE A 205 21.47 0.40 8.28
C ILE A 205 22.77 0.97 7.73
N ASP A 206 22.67 2.01 6.92
CA ASP A 206 23.84 2.72 6.38
C ASP A 206 24.82 3.11 7.52
N PRO A 207 26.11 2.73 7.41
CA PRO A 207 27.10 2.97 8.45
C PRO A 207 27.58 4.42 8.58
N THR A 208 27.19 5.31 7.67
CA THR A 208 27.72 6.69 7.62
C THR A 208 27.29 7.56 8.80
N LEU A 209 26.25 7.18 9.54
CA LEU A 209 25.71 7.96 10.65
C LEU A 209 26.03 7.32 12.02
N LYS A 210 26.92 7.98 12.77
CA LYS A 210 27.28 7.60 14.15
C LYS A 210 26.26 8.12 15.16
N LEU A 211 24.99 7.77 14.98
CA LEU A 211 23.91 8.15 15.89
C LEU A 211 23.65 7.06 16.94
N LYS A 212 23.19 7.47 18.12
CA LYS A 212 22.63 6.57 19.12
C LYS A 212 21.15 6.41 18.84
N TRP A 213 20.72 5.18 18.60
CA TRP A 213 19.38 4.89 18.09
C TRP A 213 18.40 4.46 19.16
N ILE A 214 17.17 4.96 19.07
CA ILE A 214 15.99 4.41 19.74
C ILE A 214 15.08 3.80 18.68
N LEU A 215 14.76 2.51 18.83
CA LEU A 215 13.82 1.81 17.95
C LEU A 215 12.44 1.76 18.60
N LYS A 216 11.39 2.11 17.83
CA LYS A 216 9.99 1.90 18.22
C LYS A 216 9.27 1.14 17.12
N CYS A 217 8.36 0.25 17.48
CA CYS A 217 7.55 -0.48 16.52
C CYS A 217 6.08 -0.09 16.67
N GLU A 218 5.44 0.18 15.54
CA GLU A 218 4.02 0.46 15.44
C GLU A 218 3.36 -0.61 14.55
N SER A 219 2.19 -1.11 14.99
CA SER A 219 1.41 -2.08 14.24
C SER A 219 0.10 -1.45 13.81
N PHE A 220 -0.22 -1.57 12.52
CA PHE A 220 -1.40 -0.99 11.90
C PHE A 220 -2.53 -2.01 11.68
N CYS A 221 -2.40 -3.23 12.21
CA CYS A 221 -3.46 -4.25 12.20
C CYS A 221 -4.09 -4.51 13.58
N GLY A 222 -3.80 -3.66 14.58
CA GLY A 222 -4.32 -3.81 15.95
C GLY A 222 -3.71 -4.97 16.76
N LYS A 223 -2.79 -5.75 16.17
CA LYS A 223 -2.09 -6.86 16.84
C LYS A 223 -0.58 -6.66 16.79
N TYR A 224 0.11 -6.90 17.90
CA TYR A 224 1.56 -6.89 17.93
C TYR A 224 2.12 -8.26 17.52
N PHE A 225 2.84 -8.30 16.40
CA PHE A 225 3.43 -9.52 15.83
C PHE A 225 4.94 -9.38 15.53
N VAL A 226 5.52 -8.21 15.78
CA VAL A 226 6.92 -7.90 15.53
C VAL A 226 7.64 -7.67 16.86
N THR A 227 8.83 -8.26 16.97
CA THR A 227 9.79 -8.01 18.06
C THR A 227 11.13 -7.64 17.45
N HIS A 228 11.89 -6.76 18.10
CA HIS A 228 13.16 -6.29 17.59
C HIS A 228 14.21 -6.15 18.70
N SER A 229 15.48 -6.08 18.31
CA SER A 229 16.56 -5.73 19.25
C SER A 229 16.31 -4.37 19.89
N LYS A 230 16.63 -4.22 21.18
CA LYS A 230 16.48 -2.94 21.91
C LYS A 230 17.41 -1.85 21.38
N THR A 231 18.56 -2.25 20.83
CA THR A 231 19.62 -1.35 20.36
C THR A 231 20.14 -1.83 19.01
N ILE A 232 20.64 -0.89 18.21
CA ILE A 232 21.41 -1.19 16.99
C ILE A 232 22.87 -1.39 17.38
N GLN A 233 23.44 -2.53 16.97
CA GLN A 233 24.85 -2.88 17.19
C GLN A 233 25.53 -3.11 15.84
N ASN A 234 26.71 -2.52 15.64
CA ASN A 234 27.44 -2.58 14.37
C ASN A 234 26.57 -2.23 13.15
N ASN A 235 25.75 -1.19 13.28
CA ASN A 235 24.79 -0.74 12.26
C ASN A 235 23.80 -1.83 11.81
N SER A 236 23.52 -2.79 12.69
CA SER A 236 22.57 -3.86 12.45
C SER A 236 21.68 -4.13 13.67
N PHE A 237 20.50 -4.66 13.42
CA PHE A 237 19.58 -5.12 14.46
C PHE A 237 18.77 -6.31 13.94
N ASN A 238 18.26 -7.12 14.86
CA ASN A 238 17.46 -8.28 14.50
C ASN A 238 15.98 -7.99 14.71
N VAL A 239 15.17 -8.56 13.82
CA VAL A 239 13.72 -8.48 13.82
C VAL A 239 13.17 -9.91 13.80
N LYS A 240 12.26 -10.22 14.71
CA LYS A 240 11.56 -11.49 14.78
C LYS A 240 10.06 -11.27 14.58
N ILE A 241 9.50 -11.99 13.63
CA ILE A 241 8.10 -11.98 13.24
C ILE A 241 7.42 -13.23 13.79
N ASN A 242 6.32 -13.04 14.51
CA ASN A 242 5.50 -14.11 15.08
C ASN A 242 4.06 -14.02 14.54
N SER A 243 3.75 -14.85 13.56
CA SER A 243 2.46 -14.85 12.87
C SER A 243 1.38 -15.72 13.56
N LYS A 244 1.67 -16.36 14.70
CA LYS A 244 0.76 -17.32 15.36
C LYS A 244 -0.60 -16.73 15.76
N LYS A 245 -0.63 -15.43 16.11
CA LYS A 245 -1.85 -14.73 16.59
C LYS A 245 -2.55 -13.92 15.49
N LEU A 246 -2.00 -13.92 14.28
CA LEU A 246 -2.57 -13.21 13.14
C LEU A 246 -3.74 -14.01 12.57
N GLU A 247 -4.68 -13.29 11.97
CA GLU A 247 -5.90 -13.91 11.42
C GLU A 247 -5.62 -14.53 10.06
N GLU A 248 -6.24 -15.66 9.76
CA GLU A 248 -6.10 -16.25 8.43
C GLU A 248 -6.89 -15.45 7.39
N GLY A 249 -6.40 -15.48 6.16
CA GLY A 249 -6.88 -14.68 5.05
C GLY A 249 -6.56 -13.19 5.15
N SER A 250 -5.67 -12.77 6.06
CA SER A 250 -5.38 -11.35 6.32
C SER A 250 -3.99 -10.90 5.85
N ILE A 251 -3.87 -9.60 5.62
CA ILE A 251 -2.61 -8.88 5.47
C ILE A 251 -2.38 -8.01 6.70
N ASN A 252 -1.17 -8.11 7.25
CA ASN A 252 -0.80 -7.45 8.51
C ASN A 252 0.42 -6.59 8.27
N TYR A 253 0.36 -5.35 8.73
CA TYR A 253 1.39 -4.34 8.47
C TYR A 253 1.90 -3.70 9.75
N ALA A 254 3.22 -3.54 9.83
CA ALA A 254 3.90 -2.85 10.91
C ALA A 254 5.11 -2.09 10.38
N GLU A 255 5.51 -1.03 11.07
CA GLU A 255 6.75 -0.29 10.78
C GLU A 255 7.62 -0.26 12.04
N ILE A 256 8.93 -0.46 11.88
CA ILE A 256 9.92 -0.14 12.93
C ILE A 256 10.56 1.19 12.56
N TYR A 257 10.45 2.16 13.45
CA TYR A 257 11.00 3.50 13.30
C TYR A 257 12.29 3.66 14.11
N GLY A 258 13.29 4.27 13.50
CA GLY A 258 14.54 4.65 14.17
C GLY A 258 14.60 6.14 14.47
N PHE A 259 14.80 6.49 15.72
CA PHE A 259 14.93 7.87 16.21
C PHE A 259 16.36 8.14 16.68
N ASP A 260 16.83 9.37 16.51
CA ASP A 260 18.00 9.86 17.23
C ASP A 260 17.66 10.01 18.72
N SER A 261 18.42 9.33 19.57
CA SER A 261 18.26 9.41 21.02
C SER A 261 18.53 10.79 21.59
N ALA A 262 19.36 11.61 20.93
CA ALA A 262 19.65 12.97 21.40
C ALA A 262 18.48 13.92 21.10
N ASN A 263 17.75 13.70 20.01
CA ASN A 263 16.67 14.58 19.54
C ASN A 263 15.42 13.79 19.10
N PRO A 264 14.75 13.07 20.01
CA PRO A 264 13.62 12.21 19.66
C PRO A 264 12.39 12.97 19.14
N THR A 265 12.30 14.27 19.41
CA THR A 265 11.18 15.15 19.02
C THR A 265 11.13 15.44 17.52
N ILE A 266 12.27 15.35 16.83
CA ILE A 266 12.37 15.51 15.36
C ILE A 266 11.52 14.47 14.64
N GLY A 267 11.38 13.28 15.25
CA GLY A 267 10.67 12.16 14.68
C GLY A 267 11.61 11.10 14.10
N PRO A 268 11.05 10.15 13.34
CA PRO A 268 11.81 9.02 12.82
C PRO A 268 12.76 9.45 11.70
N LEU A 269 14.00 8.99 11.74
CA LEU A 269 15.01 9.21 10.69
C LEU A 269 14.99 8.11 9.62
N PHE A 270 14.48 6.94 9.97
CA PHE A 270 14.17 5.87 9.03
C PHE A 270 12.97 5.06 9.51
N TYR A 271 12.43 4.25 8.60
CA TYR A 271 11.42 3.24 8.89
C TYR A 271 11.77 1.93 8.17
N LEU A 272 11.46 0.80 8.80
CA LEU A 272 11.51 -0.53 8.20
C LEU A 272 10.07 -1.06 8.06
N PRO A 273 9.54 -1.15 6.84
CA PRO A 273 8.23 -1.72 6.60
C PRO A 273 8.24 -3.25 6.73
N ILE A 274 7.22 -3.79 7.39
CA ILE A 274 7.06 -5.22 7.63
C ILE A 274 5.64 -5.61 7.23
N THR A 275 5.52 -6.47 6.22
CA THR A 275 4.24 -7.01 5.77
C THR A 275 4.20 -8.52 5.96
N VAL A 276 3.15 -9.00 6.62
CA VAL A 276 2.89 -10.42 6.84
C VAL A 276 1.56 -10.81 6.22
N ILE A 277 1.58 -11.75 5.29
CA ILE A 277 0.39 -12.33 4.68
C ILE A 277 0.15 -13.68 5.35
N CYS A 278 -1.07 -13.84 5.86
CA CYS A 278 -1.52 -15.06 6.52
C CYS A 278 -2.58 -15.70 5.64
N PRO A 279 -2.23 -16.49 4.61
CA PRO A 279 -3.22 -17.09 3.73
C PRO A 279 -4.03 -18.16 4.47
N VAL A 280 -5.27 -18.39 4.06
CA VAL A 280 -6.03 -19.56 4.53
C VAL A 280 -5.54 -20.81 3.79
N ASP A 281 -5.20 -21.85 4.54
CA ASP A 281 -5.04 -23.21 4.02
C ASP A 281 -6.45 -23.77 3.75
N LEU A 282 -6.87 -23.77 2.49
CA LEU A 282 -8.18 -24.29 2.09
C LEU A 282 -8.11 -25.77 1.71
N ASN A 283 -9.06 -26.57 2.22
CA ASN A 283 -9.42 -27.86 1.62
C ASN A 283 -10.21 -27.65 0.32
N PHE A 284 -10.40 -28.68 -0.51
CA PHE A 284 -10.91 -28.57 -1.90
C PHE A 284 -12.28 -27.85 -2.09
N CYS A 285 -13.08 -27.63 -1.04
CA CYS A 285 -14.30 -26.80 -1.07
C CYS A 285 -14.43 -25.98 0.22
N ASN A 286 -14.58 -24.66 0.11
CA ASN A 286 -14.87 -23.80 1.25
C ASN A 286 -15.90 -22.73 0.91
N GLU A 287 -16.67 -22.34 1.92
CA GLU A 287 -17.59 -21.22 1.85
C GLU A 287 -17.15 -20.15 2.84
N LYS A 288 -17.11 -18.89 2.41
CA LYS A 288 -16.81 -17.75 3.26
C LYS A 288 -17.82 -16.64 3.01
N THR A 289 -18.45 -16.19 4.08
CA THR A 289 -19.27 -14.98 4.04
C THR A 289 -18.36 -13.79 4.33
N VAL A 290 -18.42 -12.77 3.48
CA VAL A 290 -17.62 -11.54 3.56
C VAL A 290 -18.57 -10.36 3.62
N LEU A 291 -18.42 -9.54 4.65
CA LEU A 291 -19.09 -8.25 4.76
C LEU A 291 -18.21 -7.20 4.08
N LEU A 292 -18.70 -6.59 3.01
CA LEU A 292 -18.05 -5.44 2.40
C LEU A 292 -18.42 -4.17 3.17
N LYS A 293 -17.40 -3.49 3.66
CA LYS A 293 -17.53 -2.11 4.14
C LYS A 293 -17.45 -1.16 2.95
N SER A 294 -18.22 -0.09 3.00
CA SER A 294 -18.21 0.96 1.98
C SER A 294 -16.80 1.49 1.70
N CYS A 295 -16.46 1.65 0.42
CA CYS A 295 -15.26 2.34 -0.07
C CYS A 295 -13.91 1.77 0.42
N LEU A 296 -13.91 0.61 1.08
CA LEU A 296 -12.70 -0.11 1.47
C LEU A 296 -12.72 -1.50 0.83
N PRO A 297 -11.70 -1.86 0.04
CA PRO A 297 -11.60 -3.21 -0.49
C PRO A 297 -11.43 -4.19 0.67
N THR A 298 -12.06 -5.36 0.52
CA THR A 298 -11.85 -6.48 1.45
C THR A 298 -10.95 -7.49 0.77
N TYR A 299 -9.77 -7.71 1.35
CA TYR A 299 -8.80 -8.68 0.86
C TYR A 299 -9.02 -10.05 1.48
N PHE A 300 -8.78 -11.08 0.70
CA PHE A 300 -8.78 -12.45 1.14
C PHE A 300 -7.65 -13.23 0.49
N PHE A 301 -6.70 -13.67 1.32
CA PHE A 301 -5.54 -14.43 0.86
C PHE A 301 -5.77 -15.93 1.02
N LEU A 302 -5.54 -16.67 -0.05
CA LEU A 302 -5.75 -18.11 -0.13
C LEU A 302 -4.50 -18.82 -0.60
N LYS A 303 -4.17 -19.93 0.06
CA LYS A 303 -3.13 -20.82 -0.42
C LYS A 303 -3.74 -21.83 -1.39
N CYS A 304 -3.18 -21.90 -2.59
CA CYS A 304 -3.65 -22.86 -3.58
C CYS A 304 -3.25 -24.30 -3.20
N PRO A 305 -4.19 -25.27 -3.21
CA PRO A 305 -3.84 -26.68 -3.06
C PRO A 305 -2.92 -27.16 -4.20
N ILE A 306 -1.90 -27.96 -3.86
CA ILE A 306 -0.85 -28.38 -4.82
C ILE A 306 -1.42 -29.12 -6.05
N LYS A 307 -2.57 -29.78 -5.92
CA LYS A 307 -3.21 -30.55 -7.00
C LYS A 307 -4.32 -29.81 -7.74
N ALA A 308 -4.70 -28.61 -7.28
CA ALA A 308 -5.71 -27.81 -7.96
C ALA A 308 -5.18 -27.34 -9.32
N VAL A 309 -6.02 -27.47 -10.34
CA VAL A 309 -5.75 -26.99 -11.71
C VAL A 309 -6.72 -25.88 -12.09
N GLU A 310 -7.92 -25.90 -11.50
CA GLU A 310 -8.94 -24.89 -11.69
C GLU A 310 -9.47 -24.39 -10.34
N CYS A 311 -9.79 -23.10 -10.27
CA CYS A 311 -10.51 -22.51 -9.14
C CYS A 311 -11.87 -21.99 -9.63
N SER A 312 -12.95 -22.53 -9.06
CA SER A 312 -14.30 -22.05 -9.25
C SER A 312 -14.73 -21.17 -8.10
N ILE A 313 -15.21 -19.96 -8.38
CA ILE A 313 -15.70 -19.05 -7.34
C ILE A 313 -17.11 -18.63 -7.69
N LYS A 314 -17.98 -18.72 -6.69
CA LYS A 314 -19.37 -18.34 -6.76
C LYS A 314 -19.64 -17.20 -5.79
N ILE A 315 -20.06 -16.06 -6.30
CA ILE A 315 -20.38 -14.87 -5.49
C ILE A 315 -21.90 -14.73 -5.41
N THR A 316 -22.45 -14.59 -4.20
CA THR A 316 -23.88 -14.38 -3.97
C THR A 316 -24.10 -13.13 -3.10
N CYS A 317 -24.90 -12.17 -3.56
CA CYS A 317 -25.33 -11.04 -2.73
C CYS A 317 -26.42 -11.50 -1.75
N LEU A 318 -26.23 -11.24 -0.45
CA LEU A 318 -27.18 -11.64 0.60
C LEU A 318 -28.22 -10.55 0.91
N ASP A 319 -28.00 -9.31 0.47
CA ASP A 319 -28.89 -8.19 0.78
C ASP A 319 -29.98 -8.00 -0.29
N GLU A 320 -31.20 -7.69 0.17
CA GLU A 320 -32.31 -7.41 -0.71
C GLU A 320 -32.20 -6.01 -1.35
N LYS A 321 -32.33 -5.99 -2.69
CA LYS A 321 -32.79 -4.85 -3.50
C LYS A 321 -31.81 -3.67 -3.61
N LYS A 322 -31.00 -3.71 -4.68
CA LYS A 322 -30.74 -2.62 -5.68
C LYS A 322 -29.74 -3.16 -6.70
N GLU A 323 -29.88 -2.82 -7.98
CA GLU A 323 -28.81 -3.09 -8.96
C GLU A 323 -27.53 -2.37 -8.51
N ARG A 324 -26.42 -3.11 -8.43
CA ARG A 324 -25.14 -2.56 -7.98
C ARG A 324 -24.01 -3.18 -8.80
N GLN A 325 -23.04 -2.33 -9.11
CA GLN A 325 -21.80 -2.75 -9.75
C GLN A 325 -20.75 -3.02 -8.68
N ILE A 326 -20.11 -4.16 -8.78
CA ILE A 326 -19.07 -4.62 -7.86
C ILE A 326 -17.93 -5.08 -8.73
N THR A 327 -16.72 -4.70 -8.37
CA THR A 327 -15.56 -5.22 -9.06
C THR A 327 -14.86 -6.22 -8.17
N PHE A 328 -14.59 -7.39 -8.73
CA PHE A 328 -13.80 -8.41 -8.08
C PHE A 328 -12.51 -8.57 -8.86
N HIS A 329 -11.42 -8.44 -8.11
CA HIS A 329 -10.08 -8.58 -8.62
C HIS A 329 -9.48 -9.82 -7.99
N TYR A 330 -8.70 -10.54 -8.79
CA TYR A 330 -7.88 -11.62 -8.26
C TYR A 330 -6.47 -11.51 -8.79
N TRP A 331 -5.53 -11.98 -7.99
CA TRP A 331 -4.13 -12.02 -8.34
C TRP A 331 -3.47 -13.24 -7.75
N GLN A 332 -2.68 -13.93 -8.56
CA GLN A 332 -1.74 -14.95 -8.15
C GLN A 332 -0.31 -14.41 -7.95
N LEU A 333 0.24 -14.56 -6.75
CA LEU A 333 1.65 -14.35 -6.45
C LEU A 333 2.44 -15.64 -6.72
N LYS A 334 3.29 -15.62 -7.76
CA LYS A 334 4.19 -16.72 -8.14
C LYS A 334 5.58 -16.59 -7.49
N ASP A 335 6.38 -17.66 -7.55
CA ASP A 335 7.81 -17.67 -7.18
C ASP A 335 8.63 -18.34 -8.32
N PRO A 336 9.66 -17.70 -8.94
CA PRO A 336 10.09 -16.32 -8.73
C PRO A 336 9.05 -15.34 -9.23
N ILE A 337 8.96 -14.21 -8.53
CA ILE A 337 7.78 -13.36 -8.48
C ILE A 337 7.40 -12.82 -9.86
N LYS A 338 6.36 -13.41 -10.45
CA LYS A 338 5.73 -12.98 -11.70
C LYS A 338 4.27 -12.69 -11.45
N ARG A 339 3.77 -11.67 -12.16
CA ARG A 339 2.40 -11.15 -12.00
C ARG A 339 1.50 -11.70 -13.10
N ILE A 340 0.33 -12.20 -12.70
CA ILE A 340 -0.81 -12.39 -13.58
C ILE A 340 -1.99 -11.75 -12.87
N HIS A 341 -2.46 -10.64 -13.42
CA HIS A 341 -3.59 -9.88 -12.91
C HIS A 341 -4.71 -9.93 -13.94
N ASP A 342 -5.88 -10.37 -13.49
CA ASP A 342 -7.12 -10.22 -14.23
C ASP A 342 -8.15 -9.58 -13.29
N ALA A 343 -8.87 -8.60 -13.84
CA ALA A 343 -10.01 -7.98 -13.18
C ALA A 343 -11.27 -8.44 -13.89
N VAL A 344 -12.30 -8.79 -13.12
CA VAL A 344 -13.60 -9.12 -13.66
C VAL A 344 -14.62 -8.18 -13.01
N ASP A 345 -15.34 -7.44 -13.84
CA ASP A 345 -16.40 -6.54 -13.40
C ASP A 345 -17.72 -7.30 -13.32
N PHE A 346 -18.39 -7.22 -12.17
CA PHE A 346 -19.66 -7.89 -11.91
C PHE A 346 -20.77 -6.83 -11.86
N LYS A 347 -21.83 -7.05 -12.66
CA LYS A 347 -23.05 -6.26 -12.57
C LYS A 347 -24.19 -7.15 -12.07
N PHE A 348 -24.50 -7.03 -10.79
CA PHE A 348 -25.60 -7.79 -10.20
C PHE A 348 -26.93 -7.13 -10.58
N SER A 349 -27.71 -7.84 -11.39
CA SER A 349 -29.11 -7.53 -11.66
C SER A 349 -30.03 -8.42 -10.81
N LYS A 350 -31.29 -8.01 -10.67
CA LYS A 350 -32.32 -8.71 -9.88
C LYS A 350 -32.51 -10.19 -10.26
N GLU A 351 -32.09 -10.60 -11.46
CA GLU A 351 -32.33 -11.93 -12.04
C GLU A 351 -31.11 -12.87 -11.98
N LYS A 352 -29.90 -12.34 -11.78
CA LYS A 352 -28.66 -13.15 -11.70
C LYS A 352 -27.81 -12.75 -10.48
N PRO A 353 -28.15 -13.26 -9.28
CA PRO A 353 -27.40 -12.96 -8.08
C PRO A 353 -26.11 -13.80 -7.94
N VAL A 354 -25.85 -14.71 -8.89
CA VAL A 354 -24.78 -15.71 -8.83
C VAL A 354 -23.94 -15.67 -10.10
N GLU A 355 -22.63 -15.52 -9.96
CA GLU A 355 -21.67 -15.67 -11.06
C GLU A 355 -20.58 -16.68 -10.69
N ASN A 356 -20.21 -17.53 -11.67
CA ASN A 356 -19.16 -18.54 -11.55
C ASN A 356 -18.02 -18.21 -12.51
N PHE A 357 -16.77 -18.37 -12.07
CA PHE A 357 -15.61 -18.25 -12.94
C PHE A 357 -14.60 -19.35 -12.67
N SER A 358 -13.79 -19.69 -13.67
CA SER A 358 -12.80 -20.76 -13.64
C SER A 358 -11.41 -20.19 -13.89
N LEU A 359 -10.48 -20.39 -12.95
CA LEU A 359 -9.11 -19.88 -13.05
C LEU A 359 -8.13 -21.00 -13.43
N VAL A 360 -7.37 -20.85 -14.51
CA VAL A 360 -6.38 -21.86 -14.94
C VAL A 360 -5.02 -21.63 -14.27
N ARG A 361 -4.39 -22.71 -13.79
CA ARG A 361 -3.07 -22.68 -13.16
C ARG A 361 -1.90 -22.93 -14.12
N GLU A 362 -0.76 -22.31 -13.83
CA GLU A 362 0.56 -22.68 -14.36
C GLU A 362 1.53 -23.00 -13.19
N ASN A 363 1.82 -24.29 -12.95
CA ASN A 363 2.82 -24.89 -12.04
C ASN A 363 3.53 -24.00 -10.97
N GLY A 364 3.30 -24.27 -9.67
CA GLY A 364 4.09 -23.72 -8.54
C GLY A 364 3.37 -23.67 -7.18
N GLN A 365 4.07 -23.41 -6.06
CA GLN A 365 3.43 -23.04 -4.78
C GLN A 365 2.96 -21.58 -4.87
N GLU A 366 1.65 -21.33 -4.83
CA GLU A 366 1.07 -20.04 -5.20
C GLU A 366 0.05 -19.58 -4.15
N CYS A 367 0.10 -18.29 -3.79
CA CYS A 367 -0.91 -17.63 -2.99
C CYS A 367 -1.80 -16.81 -3.93
N TYR A 368 -3.11 -17.00 -3.85
CA TYR A 368 -4.07 -16.11 -4.47
C TYR A 368 -4.45 -15.01 -3.49
N GLU A 369 -4.45 -13.78 -3.97
CA GLU A 369 -5.15 -12.66 -3.37
C GLU A 369 -6.45 -12.46 -4.13
N PHE A 370 -7.55 -12.40 -3.39
CA PHE A 370 -8.85 -11.99 -3.88
C PHE A 370 -9.22 -10.68 -3.22
N SER A 371 -9.67 -9.70 -4.01
CA SER A 371 -10.18 -8.43 -3.50
C SER A 371 -11.56 -8.18 -4.08
N LEU A 372 -12.53 -7.99 -3.19
CA LEU A 372 -13.86 -7.56 -3.55
C LEU A 372 -14.03 -6.09 -3.15
N HIS A 373 -14.47 -5.26 -4.08
CA HIS A 373 -14.61 -3.82 -3.88
C HIS A 373 -15.93 -3.27 -4.42
N HIS A 374 -16.54 -2.38 -3.66
CA HIS A 374 -17.79 -1.71 -3.99
C HIS A 374 -17.69 -0.21 -3.66
N GLN A 375 -18.09 0.63 -4.62
CA GLN A 375 -17.91 2.08 -4.57
C GLN A 375 -19.02 2.85 -3.83
N HIS A 376 -20.12 2.21 -3.40
CA HIS A 376 -21.23 2.91 -2.74
C HIS A 376 -21.28 2.72 -1.22
N CYS A 377 -21.99 3.63 -0.55
CA CYS A 377 -22.02 3.77 0.92
C CYS A 377 -22.93 2.85 1.72
N ILE A 378 -23.41 1.79 1.08
CA ILE A 378 -24.16 0.76 1.78
C ILE A 378 -23.22 -0.42 2.00
N ALA A 379 -23.03 -0.80 3.27
CA ALA A 379 -22.36 -2.04 3.61
C ALA A 379 -23.20 -3.19 3.06
N LEU A 380 -22.54 -4.10 2.34
CA LEU A 380 -23.20 -5.20 1.66
C LEU A 380 -22.58 -6.53 2.08
N SER A 381 -23.42 -7.52 2.28
CA SER A 381 -23.03 -8.87 2.67
C SER A 381 -22.98 -9.78 1.45
N PHE A 382 -21.82 -10.38 1.20
CA PHE A 382 -21.62 -11.35 0.13
C PHE A 382 -21.24 -12.70 0.68
N LYS A 383 -21.76 -13.76 0.07
CA LYS A 383 -21.27 -15.12 0.25
C LYS A 383 -20.35 -15.45 -0.93
N LEU A 384 -19.10 -15.79 -0.64
CA LEU A 384 -18.14 -16.33 -1.60
C LEU A 384 -17.97 -17.82 -1.34
N GLU A 385 -18.33 -18.65 -2.31
CA GLU A 385 -18.05 -20.09 -2.29
C GLU A 385 -16.88 -20.34 -3.24
N ILE A 386 -15.79 -20.91 -2.73
CA ILE A 386 -14.54 -21.12 -3.47
C ILE A 386 -14.26 -22.62 -3.50
N ARG A 387 -14.13 -23.17 -4.71
CA ARG A 387 -13.91 -24.59 -4.96
C ARG A 387 -12.68 -24.78 -5.83
N PHE A 388 -11.74 -25.58 -5.35
CA PHE A 388 -10.60 -25.99 -6.15
C PHE A 388 -10.89 -27.34 -6.80
N LEU A 389 -10.70 -27.42 -8.11
CA LEU A 389 -10.91 -28.63 -8.89
C LEU A 389 -9.55 -29.22 -9.28
N GLU A 390 -9.42 -30.53 -9.09
CA GLU A 390 -8.31 -31.29 -9.66
C GLU A 390 -8.64 -31.65 -11.11
N LYS A 391 -7.60 -31.82 -11.95
CA LYS A 391 -7.80 -32.41 -13.28
C LYS A 391 -8.32 -33.83 -13.06
N THR A 392 -9.58 -34.10 -13.38
CA THR A 392 -10.06 -35.48 -13.49
C THR A 392 -9.14 -36.16 -14.50
N LYS A 393 -8.42 -37.20 -14.07
CA LYS A 393 -7.82 -38.12 -15.04
C LYS A 393 -8.99 -38.64 -15.86
N ASN A 394 -9.11 -38.20 -17.10
CA ASN A 394 -9.97 -38.88 -18.06
C ASN A 394 -9.50 -40.34 -18.06
N VAL A 395 -10.36 -41.22 -17.55
CA VAL A 395 -10.22 -42.67 -17.63
C VAL A 395 -10.54 -43.09 -19.05
#